data_AF-A0A6A4YTA6-F1
#
_entry.id   AF-A0A6A4YTA6-F1
#
_cell.length_a   1.000
_cell.length_b   1.000
_cell.length_c   1.000
_cell.angle_alpha   90.00
_cell.angle_beta   90.00
_cell.angle_gamma   90.00
#
_symmetry.space_group_name_H-M   'P 1'
#
loop_
_entity.id
_entity.type
_entity.pdbx_description
1 polymer ?
#
loop_
_entity_poly.entity_id
_entity_poly.type
_entity_poly.pdbx_seq_one_letter_code
_entity_poly.pdbx_strand_id
1 'polypeptide(L)'
;MEAVPSKQTIQDSFRGASTRRTYSTYQRQFQQFCENEKDGKDPLTASVEDCTDFFHHLYAVGRKARTIDSAKTALVAFFNEHNVQPNPAQSTVSKQYVVGLQKYNRQHNIDDEKKAHPLSVHELSTLINGFATHNSFMGAMYRFMLTTCYLGCFRIGEMLALKWNDVAIGKSDKCNFVSVRLRWHKKARVEQECQVYHLVNEDAYPCLHVCGLYNDYVSKIGLATMQTSRDAFVFPHTTLLVFGNVKVDWFKPIEQAQVRRQLHDIVEESPSLPTGISLHSMRRGGCFYRVFESPEGRFNFRELMAWCRWGDAKTCCEYLVTKNMSDAIDPRLL
;
A
#
# COMPACT_ATOMS: atom_id res chain seq x y z
N MET A 1 -19.42 -19.68 27.42
CA MET A 1 -18.35 -18.69 27.69
C MET A 1 -17.20 -19.04 26.77
N GLU A 2 -16.87 -18.17 25.82
CA GLU A 2 -15.67 -18.36 24.99
C GLU A 2 -14.44 -18.19 25.88
N ALA A 3 -13.48 -19.12 25.76
CA ALA A 3 -12.26 -19.10 26.55
C ALA A 3 -11.46 -17.82 26.26
N VAL A 4 -11.02 -17.14 27.32
CA VAL A 4 -10.20 -15.93 27.21
C VAL A 4 -8.90 -16.28 26.45
N PRO A 5 -8.57 -15.58 25.34
CA PRO A 5 -7.37 -15.86 24.57
C PRO A 5 -6.10 -15.71 25.42
N SER A 6 -5.10 -16.55 25.19
CA SER A 6 -3.82 -16.44 25.89
C SER A 6 -3.11 -15.11 25.57
N LYS A 7 -2.25 -14.64 26.48
CA LYS A 7 -1.41 -13.45 26.26
C LYS A 7 -0.59 -13.55 24.97
N GLN A 8 -0.09 -14.75 24.66
CA GLN A 8 0.64 -15.05 23.43
C GLN A 8 -0.27 -14.88 22.20
N THR A 9 -1.49 -15.44 22.24
CA THR A 9 -2.49 -15.29 21.17
C THR A 9 -2.83 -13.82 20.90
N ILE A 10 -2.96 -13.00 21.95
CA ILE A 10 -3.20 -11.56 21.83
C ILE A 10 -2.00 -10.86 21.20
N GLN A 11 -0.77 -11.19 21.61
CA GLN A 11 0.45 -10.61 21.04
C GLN A 11 0.67 -11.05 19.58
N ASP A 12 0.32 -12.28 19.23
CA ASP A 12 0.41 -12.79 17.86
C ASP A 12 -0.65 -12.19 16.93
N SER A 13 -1.81 -11.80 17.47
CA SER A 13 -2.83 -11.06 16.71
C SER A 13 -2.32 -9.71 16.19
N PHE A 14 -1.33 -9.11 16.87
CA PHE A 14 -0.67 -7.88 16.43
C PHE A 14 0.14 -8.09 15.13
N ARG A 15 0.63 -9.31 14.87
CA ARG A 15 1.33 -9.64 13.62
C ARG A 15 0.31 -9.84 12.50
N GLY A 16 0.05 -8.77 11.76
CA GLY A 16 -0.79 -8.82 10.57
C GLY A 16 -0.35 -9.93 9.60
N ALA A 17 -1.30 -10.49 8.81
CA ALA A 17 -1.04 -11.61 7.89
C ALA A 17 0.10 -11.35 6.90
N SER A 18 0.40 -10.09 6.59
CA SER A 18 1.58 -9.72 5.79
C SER A 18 2.89 -9.98 6.52
N THR A 19 3.00 -9.61 7.80
CA THR A 19 4.19 -9.85 8.62
C THR A 19 4.47 -11.35 8.77
N ARG A 20 3.42 -12.15 9.04
CA ARG A 20 3.54 -13.61 9.12
C ARG A 20 4.09 -14.23 7.84
N ARG A 21 3.54 -13.85 6.68
CA ARG A 21 4.07 -14.29 5.37
C ARG A 21 5.53 -13.90 5.16
N THR A 22 5.89 -12.66 5.47
CA THR A 22 7.28 -12.19 5.36
C THR A 22 8.22 -13.00 6.25
N TYR A 23 7.83 -13.30 7.49
CA TYR A 23 8.66 -14.09 8.39
C TYR A 23 8.83 -15.51 7.88
N SER A 24 7.75 -16.20 7.53
CA SER A 24 7.81 -17.55 6.97
C SER A 24 8.69 -17.63 5.71
N THR A 25 8.66 -16.60 4.86
CA THR A 25 9.53 -16.51 3.68
C THR A 25 11.01 -16.49 4.07
N TYR A 26 11.42 -15.61 4.98
CA TYR A 26 12.84 -15.51 5.34
C TYR A 26 13.32 -16.66 6.21
N GLN A 27 12.44 -17.24 7.04
CA GLN A 27 12.71 -18.46 7.77
C GLN A 27 13.00 -19.61 6.82
N ARG A 28 12.18 -19.80 5.77
CA ARG A 28 12.42 -20.82 4.75
C ARG A 28 13.69 -20.55 3.94
N GLN A 29 13.95 -19.31 3.56
CA GLN A 29 15.18 -18.95 2.85
C GLN A 29 16.42 -19.22 3.70
N PHE A 30 16.34 -19.00 5.00
CA PHE A 30 17.43 -19.33 5.91
C PHE A 30 17.66 -20.83 6.03
N GLN A 31 16.59 -21.63 6.15
CA GLN A 31 16.70 -23.09 6.12
C GLN A 31 17.38 -23.59 4.83
N GLN A 32 16.95 -23.07 3.68
CA GLN A 32 17.56 -23.39 2.38
C GLN A 32 19.02 -22.94 2.29
N PHE A 33 19.36 -21.77 2.86
CA PHE A 33 20.73 -21.30 2.93
C PHE A 33 21.61 -22.23 3.79
N CYS A 34 21.12 -22.66 4.95
CA CYS A 34 21.85 -23.60 5.79
C CYS A 34 22.04 -24.96 5.11
N GLU A 35 21.02 -25.42 4.37
CA GLU A 35 21.08 -26.67 3.61
C GLU A 35 22.14 -26.60 2.50
N ASN A 36 22.11 -25.54 1.69
CA ASN A 36 22.89 -25.45 0.45
C ASN A 36 24.29 -24.82 0.63
N GLU A 37 24.41 -23.81 1.50
CA GLU A 37 25.62 -22.97 1.61
C GLU A 37 26.40 -23.24 2.90
N LYS A 38 25.86 -24.08 3.80
CA LYS A 38 26.47 -24.44 5.09
C LYS A 38 26.49 -25.95 5.31
N ASP A 39 26.71 -26.72 4.25
CA ASP A 39 26.91 -28.19 4.30
C ASP A 39 25.79 -28.95 5.04
N GLY A 40 24.52 -28.58 4.81
CA GLY A 40 23.40 -29.24 5.47
C GLY A 40 23.24 -28.91 6.96
N LYS A 41 23.86 -27.83 7.44
CA LYS A 41 23.82 -27.45 8.87
C LYS A 41 22.39 -27.29 9.36
N ASP A 42 22.10 -27.82 10.55
CA ASP A 42 20.82 -27.59 11.21
C ASP A 42 20.66 -26.09 11.53
N PRO A 43 19.62 -25.42 10.98
CA PRO A 43 19.33 -24.01 11.24
C PRO A 43 19.22 -23.66 12.72
N LEU A 44 18.83 -24.59 13.59
CA LEU A 44 18.73 -24.35 15.04
C LEU A 44 20.09 -24.30 15.75
N THR A 45 21.13 -24.84 15.11
CA THR A 45 22.52 -24.81 15.60
C THR A 45 23.36 -23.71 14.95
N ALA A 46 22.72 -22.85 14.14
CA ALA A 46 23.38 -21.76 13.45
C ALA A 46 24.03 -20.77 14.43
N SER A 47 25.25 -20.34 14.09
CA SER A 47 26.01 -19.39 14.88
C SER A 47 25.62 -17.95 14.54
N VAL A 48 26.21 -17.01 15.27
CA VAL A 48 26.15 -15.57 14.95
C VAL A 48 26.70 -15.29 13.55
N GLU A 49 27.80 -15.98 13.19
CA GLU A 49 28.45 -15.86 11.89
C GLU A 49 27.55 -16.37 10.76
N ASP A 50 26.88 -17.51 10.95
CA ASP A 50 25.93 -18.04 9.96
C ASP A 50 24.77 -17.08 9.70
N CYS A 51 24.29 -16.38 10.75
CA CYS A 51 23.28 -15.33 10.59
C CYS A 51 23.81 -14.15 9.76
N THR A 52 25.04 -13.69 10.02
CA THR A 52 25.64 -12.59 9.24
C THR A 52 25.96 -12.99 7.81
N ASP A 53 26.37 -14.23 7.58
CA ASP A 53 26.62 -14.77 6.23
C ASP A 53 25.34 -14.87 5.44
N PHE A 54 24.24 -15.30 6.06
CA PHE A 54 22.92 -15.26 5.43
C PHE A 54 22.53 -13.81 5.07
N PHE A 55 22.76 -12.84 5.95
CA PHE A 55 22.49 -11.43 5.63
C PHE A 55 23.37 -10.92 4.50
N HIS A 56 24.64 -11.34 4.45
CA HIS A 56 25.54 -11.04 3.34
C HIS A 56 25.10 -11.68 2.04
N HIS A 57 24.69 -12.95 2.07
CA HIS A 57 24.12 -13.66 0.93
C HIS A 57 22.89 -12.92 0.37
N LEU A 58 21.95 -12.52 1.23
CA LEU A 58 20.81 -11.71 0.82
C LEU A 58 21.24 -10.39 0.17
N TYR A 59 22.28 -9.73 0.70
CA TYR A 59 22.82 -8.51 0.10
C TYR A 59 23.46 -8.78 -1.28
N ALA A 60 24.26 -9.83 -1.40
CA ALA A 60 24.94 -10.22 -2.64
C ALA A 60 23.95 -10.56 -3.77
N VAL A 61 22.79 -11.15 -3.44
CA VAL A 61 21.70 -11.39 -4.42
C VAL A 61 20.82 -10.15 -4.66
N GLY A 62 21.27 -8.97 -4.22
CA GLY A 62 20.64 -7.68 -4.51
C GLY A 62 19.48 -7.29 -3.59
N ARG A 63 19.32 -7.90 -2.41
CA ARG A 63 18.30 -7.44 -1.45
C ARG A 63 18.74 -6.14 -0.78
N LYS A 64 17.78 -5.21 -0.67
CA LYS A 64 17.97 -3.92 0.00
C LYS A 64 18.27 -4.09 1.49
N ALA A 65 19.02 -3.16 2.08
CA ALA A 65 19.38 -3.19 3.50
C ALA A 65 18.15 -3.24 4.43
N ARG A 66 17.05 -2.54 4.08
CA ARG A 66 15.77 -2.60 4.82
C ARG A 66 15.11 -3.99 4.77
N THR A 67 15.26 -4.68 3.65
CA THR A 67 14.76 -6.05 3.46
C THR A 67 15.54 -7.03 4.33
N ILE A 68 16.87 -6.85 4.41
CA ILE A 68 17.76 -7.65 5.26
C ILE A 68 17.45 -7.42 6.75
N ASP A 69 17.15 -6.19 7.17
CA ASP A 69 16.71 -5.90 8.54
C ASP A 69 15.39 -6.62 8.89
N SER A 70 14.49 -6.75 7.92
CA SER A 70 13.27 -7.56 8.07
C SER A 70 13.59 -9.06 8.18
N ALA A 71 14.55 -9.57 7.41
CA ALA A 71 15.01 -10.95 7.48
C ALA A 71 15.65 -11.25 8.85
N LYS A 72 16.51 -10.36 9.36
CA LYS A 72 17.05 -10.44 10.72
C LYS A 72 15.94 -10.53 11.76
N THR A 73 14.93 -9.66 11.67
CA THR A 73 13.79 -9.70 12.60
C THR A 73 13.02 -11.02 12.52
N ALA A 74 12.87 -11.59 11.32
CA ALA A 74 12.28 -12.92 11.13
C ALA A 74 13.12 -14.04 11.76
N LEU A 75 14.45 -13.97 11.69
CA LEU A 75 15.34 -14.92 12.35
C LEU A 75 15.29 -14.79 13.88
N VAL A 76 15.22 -13.56 14.40
CA VAL A 76 15.00 -13.36 15.84
C VAL A 76 13.72 -14.07 16.29
N ALA A 77 12.63 -13.92 15.55
CA ALA A 77 11.38 -14.62 15.83
C ALA A 77 11.53 -16.14 15.72
N PHE A 78 12.20 -16.64 14.68
CA PHE A 78 12.47 -18.07 14.47
C PHE A 78 13.18 -18.71 15.66
N PHE A 79 14.31 -18.16 16.09
CA PHE A 79 15.09 -18.70 17.21
C PHE A 79 14.32 -18.63 18.53
N ASN A 80 13.54 -17.57 18.75
CA ASN A 80 12.69 -17.45 19.93
C ASN A 80 11.56 -18.50 19.94
N GLU A 81 10.92 -18.73 18.79
CA GLU A 81 9.87 -19.74 18.61
C GLU A 81 10.40 -21.16 18.87
N HIS A 82 11.70 -21.40 18.66
CA HIS A 82 12.38 -22.68 18.92
C HIS A 82 13.20 -22.69 20.22
N ASN A 83 13.04 -21.68 21.09
CA ASN A 83 13.73 -21.57 22.38
C ASN A 83 15.27 -21.65 22.32
N VAL A 84 15.89 -21.21 21.21
CA VAL A 84 17.35 -21.18 21.07
C VAL A 84 17.94 -20.03 21.90
N GLN A 85 18.81 -20.36 22.84
CA GLN A 85 19.50 -19.41 23.72
C GLN A 85 21.01 -19.71 23.80
N PRO A 86 21.88 -18.70 23.64
CA PRO A 86 21.56 -17.32 23.27
C PRO A 86 21.07 -17.21 21.81
N ASN A 87 20.16 -16.28 21.53
CA ASN A 87 19.64 -16.05 20.18
C ASN A 87 20.72 -15.41 19.28
N PRO A 88 21.23 -16.11 18.25
CA PRO A 88 22.36 -15.62 17.45
C PRO A 88 22.00 -14.37 16.63
N ALA A 89 20.76 -14.27 16.13
CA ALA A 89 20.28 -13.12 15.37
C ALA A 89 20.06 -11.85 16.23
N GLN A 90 19.96 -12.00 17.55
CA GLN A 90 19.91 -10.88 18.51
C GLN A 90 21.29 -10.39 18.95
N SER A 91 22.38 -11.09 18.59
CA SER A 91 23.73 -10.72 18.98
C SER A 91 24.11 -9.30 18.52
N THR A 92 25.03 -8.68 19.26
CA THR A 92 25.57 -7.36 18.91
C THR A 92 26.19 -7.35 17.52
N VAL A 93 26.88 -8.43 17.13
CA VAL A 93 27.52 -8.58 15.81
C VAL A 93 26.48 -8.61 14.70
N SER A 94 25.43 -9.43 14.82
CA SER A 94 24.34 -9.47 13.83
C SER A 94 23.62 -8.13 13.70
N LYS A 95 23.45 -7.40 14.80
CA LYS A 95 22.88 -6.03 14.77
C LYS A 95 23.83 -5.04 14.09
N GLN A 96 25.12 -5.07 14.43
CA GLN A 96 26.13 -4.17 13.86
C GLN A 96 26.28 -4.38 12.36
N TYR A 97 26.21 -5.63 11.88
CA TYR A 97 26.30 -5.95 10.46
C TYR A 97 25.19 -5.26 9.64
N VAL A 98 23.92 -5.41 10.05
CA VAL A 98 22.79 -4.78 9.36
C VAL A 98 22.88 -3.24 9.39
N VAL A 99 23.29 -2.67 10.53
CA VAL A 99 23.52 -1.22 10.64
C VAL A 99 24.70 -0.78 9.75
N GLY A 100 25.74 -1.60 9.65
CA GLY A 100 26.89 -1.40 8.77
C GLY A 100 26.48 -1.34 7.31
N LEU A 101 25.67 -2.29 6.84
CA LEU A 101 25.09 -2.28 5.49
C LEU A 101 24.30 -0.99 5.21
N GLN A 102 23.45 -0.56 6.13
CA GLN A 102 22.69 0.69 5.97
C GLN A 102 23.58 1.95 5.95
N LYS A 103 24.72 1.93 6.64
CA LYS A 103 25.69 3.03 6.58
C LYS A 103 26.44 3.02 5.25
N TYR A 104 26.93 1.85 4.85
CA TYR A 104 27.61 1.63 3.57
C TYR A 104 26.74 2.09 2.39
N ASN A 105 25.49 1.61 2.31
CA ASN A 105 24.59 1.99 1.22
C ASN A 105 24.33 3.49 1.14
N ARG A 106 24.24 4.18 2.29
CA ARG A 106 24.08 5.64 2.34
C ARG A 106 25.34 6.37 1.87
N GLN A 107 26.51 5.91 2.25
CA GLN A 107 27.79 6.51 1.83
C GLN A 107 28.04 6.33 0.33
N HIS A 108 27.55 5.24 -0.24
CA HIS A 108 27.75 4.87 -1.65
C HIS A 108 26.53 5.14 -2.54
N ASN A 109 25.50 5.85 -2.05
CA ASN A 109 24.27 6.16 -2.78
C ASN A 109 23.56 4.93 -3.40
N ILE A 110 23.70 3.75 -2.79
CA ILE A 110 23.10 2.49 -3.25
C ILE A 110 21.59 2.46 -2.92
N ASP A 111 21.21 3.06 -1.79
CA ASP A 111 19.85 3.07 -1.25
C ASP A 111 19.02 4.28 -1.72
N ASP A 112 19.35 4.92 -2.85
CA ASP A 112 18.56 6.03 -3.39
C ASP A 112 17.15 5.51 -3.76
N GLU A 113 16.24 5.54 -2.78
CA GLU A 113 14.90 5.01 -2.91
C GLU A 113 14.18 5.85 -3.96
N LYS A 114 14.05 5.29 -5.17
CA LYS A 114 13.05 5.75 -6.13
C LYS A 114 11.68 5.64 -5.47
N LYS A 115 11.26 6.72 -4.81
CA LYS A 115 9.91 6.87 -4.28
C LYS A 115 8.94 6.76 -5.45
N ALA A 116 7.75 6.22 -5.17
CA ALA A 116 6.71 6.15 -6.18
C ALA A 116 6.46 7.55 -6.77
N HIS A 117 6.38 7.64 -8.10
CA HIS A 117 6.03 8.85 -8.81
C HIS A 117 4.71 9.44 -8.25
N PRO A 118 4.64 10.72 -7.84
CA PRO A 118 3.38 11.34 -7.45
C PRO A 118 2.55 11.61 -8.70
N LEU A 119 1.36 11.03 -8.77
CA LEU A 119 0.52 11.20 -9.95
C LEU A 119 -0.05 12.63 -10.00
N SER A 120 0.15 13.33 -11.11
CA SER A 120 -0.56 14.57 -11.41
C SER A 120 -2.03 14.31 -11.75
N VAL A 121 -2.87 15.35 -11.71
CA VAL A 121 -4.28 15.23 -12.12
C VAL A 121 -4.41 14.86 -13.60
N HIS A 122 -3.49 15.34 -14.45
CA HIS A 122 -3.46 15.00 -15.86
C HIS A 122 -3.17 13.52 -16.08
N GLU A 123 -2.12 12.99 -15.44
CA GLU A 123 -1.79 11.56 -15.52
C GLU A 123 -2.90 10.68 -14.93
N LEU A 124 -3.55 11.12 -13.83
CA LEU A 124 -4.74 10.45 -13.30
C LEU A 124 -5.86 10.41 -14.35
N SER A 125 -6.15 11.54 -15.00
CA SER A 125 -7.17 11.64 -16.04
C SER A 125 -6.90 10.65 -17.17
N THR A 126 -5.68 10.66 -17.72
CA THR A 126 -5.25 9.72 -18.76
C THR A 126 -5.44 8.27 -18.31
N LEU A 127 -4.98 7.95 -17.09
CA LEU A 127 -5.08 6.60 -16.54
C LEU A 127 -6.53 6.13 -16.38
N ILE A 128 -7.41 6.94 -15.78
CA ILE A 128 -8.81 6.53 -15.55
C ILE A 128 -9.60 6.48 -16.87
N ASN A 129 -9.23 7.29 -17.86
CA ASN A 129 -9.82 7.24 -19.20
C ASN A 129 -9.38 6.00 -19.98
N GLY A 130 -8.19 5.46 -19.71
CA GLY A 130 -7.76 4.17 -20.24
C GLY A 130 -8.73 3.03 -19.92
N PHE A 131 -9.40 3.08 -18.76
CA PHE A 131 -10.42 2.09 -18.39
C PHE A 131 -11.75 2.22 -19.14
N ALA A 132 -11.91 3.21 -20.04
CA ALA A 132 -13.12 3.35 -20.84
C ALA A 132 -13.27 2.23 -21.90
N THR A 133 -12.16 1.59 -22.29
CA THR A 133 -12.14 0.49 -23.26
C THR A 133 -12.44 -0.88 -22.63
N HIS A 134 -12.42 -0.96 -21.29
CA HIS A 134 -12.77 -2.18 -20.55
C HIS A 134 -14.28 -2.45 -20.57
N ASN A 135 -14.66 -3.64 -20.11
CA ASN A 135 -16.05 -3.94 -19.77
C ASN A 135 -16.65 -2.80 -18.92
N SER A 136 -17.81 -2.28 -19.31
CA SER A 136 -18.40 -1.06 -18.74
C SER A 136 -18.54 -1.08 -17.21
N PHE A 137 -18.84 -2.25 -16.62
CA PHE A 137 -18.90 -2.41 -15.16
C PHE A 137 -17.51 -2.31 -14.52
N MET A 138 -16.52 -3.04 -15.05
CA MET A 138 -15.16 -3.01 -14.54
C MET A 138 -14.51 -1.64 -14.73
N GLY A 139 -14.74 -1.00 -15.87
CA GLY A 139 -14.27 0.35 -16.15
C GLY A 139 -14.79 1.36 -15.13
N ALA A 140 -16.12 1.40 -14.91
CA ALA A 140 -16.71 2.25 -13.89
C ALA A 140 -16.15 1.97 -12.48
N MET A 141 -15.98 0.68 -12.13
CA MET A 141 -15.39 0.26 -10.86
C MET A 141 -13.97 0.81 -10.66
N TYR A 142 -13.07 0.65 -11.64
CA TYR A 142 -11.70 1.13 -11.54
C TYR A 142 -11.62 2.65 -11.51
N ARG A 143 -12.41 3.36 -12.33
CA ARG A 143 -12.46 4.83 -12.32
C ARG A 143 -12.85 5.35 -10.93
N PHE A 144 -13.93 4.83 -10.35
CA PHE A 144 -14.35 5.21 -9.00
C PHE A 144 -13.29 4.84 -7.94
N MET A 145 -12.73 3.62 -8.00
CA MET A 145 -11.72 3.15 -7.05
C MET A 145 -10.47 4.04 -7.04
N LEU A 146 -9.93 4.34 -8.22
CA LEU A 146 -8.67 5.06 -8.40
C LEU A 146 -8.81 6.54 -8.06
N THR A 147 -9.89 7.20 -8.50
CA THR A 147 -10.18 8.59 -8.10
C THR A 147 -10.39 8.71 -6.59
N THR A 148 -11.07 7.74 -5.97
CA THR A 148 -11.26 7.74 -4.52
C THR A 148 -9.95 7.50 -3.77
N CYS A 149 -9.06 6.63 -4.27
CA CYS A 149 -7.70 6.49 -3.73
C CYS A 149 -6.93 7.80 -3.78
N TYR A 150 -7.05 8.54 -4.89
CA TYR A 150 -6.40 9.81 -5.10
C TYR A 150 -6.92 10.89 -4.14
N LEU A 151 -8.21 11.23 -4.23
CA LEU A 151 -8.82 12.29 -3.39
C LEU A 151 -8.74 11.99 -1.90
N GLY A 152 -8.91 10.72 -1.52
CA GLY A 152 -8.82 10.26 -0.15
C GLY A 152 -7.41 10.05 0.37
N CYS A 153 -6.39 10.07 -0.50
CA CYS A 153 -5.03 9.67 -0.13
C CYS A 153 -4.99 8.26 0.52
N PHE A 154 -5.87 7.36 0.07
CA PHE A 154 -6.08 6.07 0.71
C PHE A 154 -5.05 5.04 0.26
N ARG A 155 -4.73 4.10 1.14
CA ARG A 155 -4.01 2.90 0.70
C ARG A 155 -5.00 2.02 -0.04
N ILE A 156 -4.55 1.44 -1.14
CA ILE A 156 -5.39 0.48 -1.88
C ILE A 156 -5.94 -0.64 -0.99
N GLY A 157 -5.18 -1.16 -0.03
CA GLY A 157 -5.67 -2.20 0.89
C GLY A 157 -6.85 -1.74 1.77
N GLU A 158 -6.93 -0.45 2.11
CA GLU A 158 -8.07 0.13 2.84
C GLU A 158 -9.29 0.21 1.90
N MET A 159 -9.06 0.58 0.65
CA MET A 159 -10.11 0.66 -0.38
C MET A 159 -10.71 -0.70 -0.73
N LEU A 160 -9.88 -1.71 -0.94
CA LEU A 160 -10.36 -3.06 -1.30
C LEU A 160 -11.10 -3.76 -0.16
N ALA A 161 -10.97 -3.26 1.07
CA ALA A 161 -11.68 -3.78 2.24
C ALA A 161 -13.07 -3.14 2.43
N LEU A 162 -13.42 -2.10 1.67
CA LEU A 162 -14.69 -1.40 1.81
C LEU A 162 -15.87 -2.31 1.51
N LYS A 163 -16.89 -2.24 2.38
CA LYS A 163 -18.20 -2.83 2.18
C LYS A 163 -19.23 -1.76 1.81
N TRP A 164 -20.37 -2.15 1.24
CA TRP A 164 -21.40 -1.18 0.85
C TRP A 164 -21.95 -0.36 2.02
N ASN A 165 -21.92 -0.89 3.24
CA ASN A 165 -22.25 -0.09 4.42
C ASN A 165 -21.22 1.02 4.73
N ASP A 166 -20.03 1.01 4.14
CA ASP A 166 -18.97 2.00 4.37
C ASP A 166 -18.97 3.15 3.37
N VAL A 167 -19.78 3.07 2.32
CA VAL A 167 -19.84 4.09 1.28
C VAL A 167 -21.27 4.61 1.14
N ALA A 168 -21.43 5.94 1.17
CA ALA A 168 -22.73 6.56 0.99
C ALA A 168 -22.58 7.90 0.28
N ILE A 169 -23.54 8.26 -0.56
CA ILE A 169 -23.65 9.63 -1.06
C ILE A 169 -24.24 10.51 0.04
N GLY A 170 -23.69 11.72 0.19
CA GLY A 170 -24.19 12.72 1.11
C GLY A 170 -24.31 14.07 0.40
N LYS A 171 -25.10 14.95 1.01
CA LYS A 171 -25.29 16.32 0.57
C LYS A 171 -25.12 17.24 1.77
N SER A 172 -24.35 18.30 1.57
CA SER A 172 -24.28 19.45 2.48
C SER A 172 -24.88 20.66 1.78
N ASP A 173 -25.00 21.77 2.51
CA ASP A 173 -25.44 23.05 1.94
C ASP A 173 -24.50 23.55 0.83
N LYS A 174 -23.24 23.09 0.82
CA LYS A 174 -22.19 23.57 -0.08
C LYS A 174 -21.90 22.65 -1.25
N CYS A 175 -22.05 21.33 -1.07
CA CYS A 175 -21.66 20.35 -2.08
C CYS A 175 -22.26 18.97 -1.82
N ASN A 176 -22.30 18.17 -2.90
CA ASN A 176 -22.48 16.73 -2.80
C ASN A 176 -21.11 16.06 -2.54
N PHE A 177 -21.11 14.95 -1.80
CA PHE A 177 -19.90 14.21 -1.49
C PHE A 177 -20.15 12.71 -1.44
N VAL A 178 -19.08 11.93 -1.59
CA VAL A 178 -19.06 10.51 -1.27
C VAL A 178 -18.41 10.34 0.10
N SER A 179 -19.18 9.80 1.05
CA SER A 179 -18.69 9.39 2.36
C SER A 179 -18.01 8.03 2.25
N VAL A 180 -16.80 7.92 2.77
CA VAL A 180 -16.04 6.66 2.84
C VAL A 180 -15.62 6.44 4.29
N ARG A 181 -16.08 5.33 4.88
CA ARG A 181 -15.72 4.93 6.25
C ARG A 181 -14.61 3.89 6.22
N LEU A 182 -13.42 4.28 6.68
CA LEU A 182 -12.30 3.35 6.85
C LEU A 182 -12.30 2.76 8.25
N ARG A 183 -12.68 1.48 8.33
CA ARG A 183 -12.57 0.65 9.55
C ARG A 183 -11.22 -0.04 9.51
N TRP A 184 -10.40 0.15 10.54
CA TRP A 184 -9.03 -0.39 10.68
C TRP A 184 -7.89 0.34 9.93
N HIS A 185 -6.75 0.48 10.60
CA HIS A 185 -5.53 1.06 10.04
C HIS A 185 -4.29 0.40 10.66
N LYS A 186 -3.27 0.11 9.84
CA LYS A 186 -2.02 -0.60 10.20
C LYS A 186 -1.24 0.01 11.39
N LYS A 187 -1.51 1.28 11.76
CA LYS A 187 -0.80 2.03 12.82
C LYS A 187 -1.72 2.79 13.78
N ALA A 188 -3.04 2.62 13.72
CA ALA A 188 -3.92 3.37 14.63
C ALA A 188 -3.71 2.90 16.07
N ARG A 189 -3.57 3.84 17.00
CA ARG A 189 -3.92 3.58 18.40
C ARG A 189 -5.37 3.12 18.41
N VAL A 190 -5.66 2.06 19.15
CA VAL A 190 -6.91 1.28 19.14
C VAL A 190 -8.15 2.11 19.55
N GLU A 191 -7.99 3.39 19.87
CA GLU A 191 -9.00 4.24 20.50
C GLU A 191 -10.04 4.86 19.54
N GLN A 192 -9.83 4.85 18.21
CA GLN A 192 -10.84 5.32 17.25
C GLN A 192 -11.19 4.22 16.23
N GLU A 193 -12.36 3.59 16.43
CA GLU A 193 -12.82 2.40 15.70
C GLU A 193 -12.98 2.61 14.18
N CYS A 194 -13.15 3.85 13.72
CA CYS A 194 -13.20 4.22 12.29
C CYS A 194 -12.99 5.72 12.06
N GLN A 195 -12.73 6.12 10.81
CA GLN A 195 -12.83 7.53 10.37
C GLN A 195 -13.66 7.58 9.11
N VAL A 196 -14.55 8.58 9.05
CA VAL A 196 -15.38 8.88 7.90
C VAL A 196 -14.75 10.05 7.15
N TYR A 197 -14.59 9.88 5.85
CA TYR A 197 -14.03 10.87 4.94
C TYR A 197 -15.14 11.32 4.00
N HIS A 198 -15.32 12.62 3.86
CA HIS A 198 -16.26 13.19 2.90
C HIS A 198 -15.48 13.71 1.70
N LEU A 199 -15.55 12.97 0.60
CA LEU A 199 -14.88 13.30 -0.65
C LEU A 199 -15.82 14.15 -1.50
N VAL A 200 -15.47 15.42 -1.65
CA VAL A 200 -16.19 16.36 -2.51
C VAL A 200 -15.73 16.21 -3.96
N ASN A 201 -16.55 16.66 -4.91
CA ASN A 201 -16.07 16.87 -6.26
C ASN A 201 -15.05 18.01 -6.27
N GLU A 202 -14.00 17.88 -7.07
CA GLU A 202 -13.12 19.00 -7.43
C GLU A 202 -13.56 19.45 -8.83
N ASP A 203 -14.38 20.50 -8.91
CA ASP A 203 -15.10 20.89 -10.12
C ASP A 203 -14.17 21.39 -11.23
N ALA A 204 -12.94 21.79 -10.86
CA ALA A 204 -11.88 22.10 -11.81
C ALA A 204 -11.47 20.92 -12.72
N TYR A 205 -11.74 19.67 -12.30
CA TYR A 205 -11.29 18.48 -13.03
C TYR A 205 -12.36 17.38 -13.08
N PRO A 206 -12.90 17.06 -14.28
CA PRO A 206 -13.91 16.01 -14.42
C PRO A 206 -13.49 14.63 -13.90
N CYS A 207 -12.20 14.30 -13.98
CA CYS A 207 -11.65 13.05 -13.45
C CYS A 207 -11.71 12.94 -11.91
N LEU A 208 -11.99 14.05 -11.23
CA LEU A 208 -12.14 14.18 -9.78
C LEU A 208 -13.60 14.39 -9.35
N HIS A 209 -14.57 14.29 -10.26
CA HIS A 209 -16.01 14.33 -9.94
C HIS A 209 -16.47 13.00 -9.31
N VAL A 210 -16.01 12.75 -8.08
CA VAL A 210 -16.19 11.48 -7.36
C VAL A 210 -17.66 11.06 -7.22
N CYS A 211 -18.59 12.01 -7.05
CA CYS A 211 -20.02 11.69 -6.98
C CYS A 211 -20.56 11.17 -8.32
N GLY A 212 -20.09 11.74 -9.44
CA GLY A 212 -20.46 11.29 -10.78
C GLY A 212 -19.93 9.88 -11.06
N LEU A 213 -18.67 9.63 -10.71
CA LEU A 213 -18.04 8.31 -10.84
C LEU A 213 -18.71 7.24 -9.98
N TYR A 214 -19.09 7.60 -8.74
CA TYR A 214 -19.86 6.71 -7.87
C TYR A 214 -21.22 6.36 -8.48
N ASN A 215 -21.96 7.37 -8.97
CA ASN A 215 -23.28 7.16 -9.57
C ASN A 215 -23.20 6.33 -10.86
N ASP A 216 -22.19 6.54 -11.71
CA ASP A 216 -21.93 5.70 -12.88
C ASP A 216 -21.71 4.25 -12.45
N TYR A 217 -20.86 4.02 -11.44
CA TYR A 217 -20.58 2.68 -10.95
C TYR A 217 -21.84 1.98 -10.37
N VAL A 218 -22.59 2.67 -9.51
CA VAL A 218 -23.85 2.13 -8.95
C VAL A 218 -24.89 1.86 -10.04
N SER A 219 -24.97 2.72 -11.07
CA SER A 219 -25.85 2.49 -12.21
C SER A 219 -25.51 1.19 -12.96
N LYS A 220 -24.22 0.88 -13.15
CA LYS A 220 -23.81 -0.41 -13.76
C LYS A 220 -24.18 -1.63 -12.91
N ILE A 221 -24.20 -1.49 -11.58
CA ILE A 221 -24.68 -2.55 -10.67
C ILE A 221 -26.20 -2.72 -10.80
N GLY A 222 -26.94 -1.62 -10.82
CA GLY A 222 -28.40 -1.61 -10.95
C GLY A 222 -28.87 -2.22 -12.27
N LEU A 223 -28.19 -1.91 -13.38
CA LEU A 223 -28.46 -2.51 -14.70
C LEU A 223 -28.19 -4.03 -14.73
N ALA A 224 -27.30 -4.52 -13.87
CA ALA A 224 -27.09 -5.95 -13.67
C ALA A 224 -28.18 -6.61 -12.79
N THR A 225 -29.20 -5.86 -12.35
CA THR A 225 -30.29 -6.30 -11.45
C THR A 225 -29.80 -6.89 -10.12
N MET A 226 -28.61 -6.49 -9.68
CA MET A 226 -27.98 -7.04 -8.48
C MET A 226 -28.44 -6.31 -7.22
N GLN A 227 -29.11 -7.02 -6.31
CA GLN A 227 -29.30 -6.56 -4.95
C GLN A 227 -28.01 -6.82 -4.16
N THR A 228 -27.23 -5.78 -3.90
CA THR A 228 -26.02 -5.90 -3.08
C THR A 228 -26.38 -5.83 -1.60
N SER A 229 -25.97 -6.86 -0.86
CA SER A 229 -26.04 -6.82 0.61
C SER A 229 -25.14 -5.70 1.14
N ARG A 230 -25.52 -5.12 2.28
CA ARG A 230 -24.70 -4.14 3.01
C ARG A 230 -23.31 -4.69 3.39
N ASP A 231 -23.18 -6.02 3.46
CA ASP A 231 -21.92 -6.70 3.78
C ASP A 231 -21.08 -7.11 2.58
N ALA A 232 -21.59 -6.93 1.36
CA ALA A 232 -20.83 -7.17 0.14
C ALA A 232 -19.71 -6.12 -0.02
N PHE A 233 -18.62 -6.54 -0.66
CA PHE A 233 -17.51 -5.64 -0.98
C PHE A 233 -17.93 -4.63 -2.05
N VAL A 234 -17.48 -3.38 -1.88
CA VAL A 234 -17.67 -2.30 -2.88
C VAL A 234 -16.86 -2.61 -4.13
N PHE A 235 -15.68 -3.21 -3.96
CA PHE A 235 -14.80 -3.62 -5.06
C PHE A 235 -14.65 -5.14 -5.04
N PRO A 236 -15.63 -5.87 -5.61
CA PRO A 236 -15.67 -7.32 -5.57
C PRO A 236 -14.62 -7.97 -6.48
N HIS A 237 -14.30 -9.23 -6.23
CA HIS A 237 -13.49 -10.01 -7.13
C HIS A 237 -14.21 -10.23 -8.46
N THR A 238 -13.52 -9.97 -9.56
CA THR A 238 -14.08 -10.13 -10.91
C THR A 238 -13.25 -11.10 -11.74
N THR A 239 -13.93 -11.89 -12.57
CA THR A 239 -13.32 -12.76 -13.57
C THR A 239 -13.97 -12.48 -14.92
N LEU A 240 -13.16 -12.12 -15.92
CA LEU A 240 -13.63 -11.98 -17.29
C LEU A 240 -13.83 -13.37 -17.88
N LEU A 241 -15.04 -13.63 -18.38
CA LEU A 241 -15.43 -14.86 -19.06
C LEU A 241 -15.24 -14.71 -20.57
N VAL A 242 -15.31 -15.84 -21.27
CA VAL A 242 -15.36 -15.88 -22.74
C VAL A 242 -16.51 -14.99 -23.23
N PHE A 243 -16.28 -14.25 -24.31
CA PHE A 243 -17.21 -13.26 -24.90
C PHE A 243 -17.43 -11.96 -24.09
N GLY A 244 -16.58 -11.65 -23.12
CA GLY A 244 -16.57 -10.33 -22.45
C GLY A 244 -17.55 -10.18 -21.29
N ASN A 245 -18.25 -11.26 -20.91
CA ASN A 245 -19.07 -11.31 -19.71
C ASN A 245 -18.20 -11.27 -18.45
N VAL A 246 -18.70 -10.70 -17.35
CA VAL A 246 -17.96 -10.60 -16.09
C VAL A 246 -18.67 -11.41 -15.01
N LYS A 247 -17.96 -12.39 -14.44
CA LYS A 247 -18.37 -13.05 -13.20
C LYS A 247 -17.92 -12.22 -12.01
N VAL A 248 -18.81 -11.97 -11.06
CA VAL A 248 -18.55 -11.16 -9.88
C VAL A 248 -18.79 -11.98 -8.62
N ASP A 249 -17.82 -11.97 -7.70
CA ASP A 249 -17.96 -12.50 -6.35
C ASP A 249 -17.99 -11.35 -5.34
N TRP A 250 -19.19 -11.03 -4.86
CA TRP A 250 -19.46 -9.92 -3.95
C TRP A 250 -18.98 -10.15 -2.52
N PHE A 251 -18.60 -11.38 -2.16
CA PHE A 251 -18.13 -11.74 -0.83
C PHE A 251 -16.63 -12.03 -0.79
N LYS A 252 -15.94 -11.80 -1.91
CA LYS A 252 -14.49 -11.78 -2.00
C LYS A 252 -14.04 -10.41 -2.54
N PRO A 253 -13.08 -9.71 -1.92
CA PRO A 253 -12.59 -8.45 -2.47
C PRO A 253 -11.72 -8.73 -3.70
N ILE A 254 -11.64 -7.77 -4.62
CA ILE A 254 -10.64 -7.81 -5.68
C ILE A 254 -9.24 -7.89 -5.09
N GLU A 255 -8.35 -8.64 -5.75
CA GLU A 255 -7.00 -8.83 -5.26
C GLU A 255 -6.11 -7.64 -5.64
N GLN A 256 -5.26 -7.18 -4.73
CA GLN A 256 -4.33 -6.09 -5.01
C GLN A 256 -3.44 -6.39 -6.23
N ALA A 257 -3.08 -7.66 -6.45
CA ALA A 257 -2.30 -8.09 -7.61
C ALA A 257 -3.08 -7.87 -8.93
N GLN A 258 -4.38 -8.12 -8.94
CA GLN A 258 -5.24 -7.85 -10.10
C GLN A 258 -5.31 -6.36 -10.40
N VAL A 259 -5.48 -5.51 -9.38
CA VAL A 259 -5.47 -4.04 -9.58
C VAL A 259 -4.11 -3.57 -10.11
N ARG A 260 -2.99 -4.11 -9.59
CA ARG A 260 -1.65 -3.77 -10.11
C ARG A 260 -1.48 -4.16 -11.57
N ARG A 261 -1.95 -5.34 -11.97
CA ARG A 261 -1.86 -5.81 -13.35
C ARG A 261 -2.62 -4.87 -14.28
N GLN A 262 -3.88 -4.59 -13.97
CA GLN A 262 -4.70 -3.69 -14.80
C GLN A 262 -4.15 -2.27 -14.86
N LEU A 263 -3.59 -1.76 -13.74
CA LEU A 263 -2.88 -0.50 -13.74
C LEU A 263 -1.67 -0.52 -14.69
N HIS A 264 -0.90 -1.60 -14.66
CA HIS A 264 0.28 -1.78 -15.52
C HIS A 264 -0.11 -1.84 -16.99
N ASP A 265 -1.12 -2.64 -17.34
CA ASP A 265 -1.61 -2.80 -18.71
C ASP A 265 -1.98 -1.42 -19.32
N ILE A 266 -2.75 -0.59 -18.59
CA ILE A 266 -3.10 0.77 -19.06
C ILE A 266 -1.86 1.67 -19.22
N VAL A 267 -0.90 1.58 -18.30
CA VAL A 267 0.33 2.40 -18.35
C VAL A 267 1.19 2.01 -19.55
N GLU A 268 1.30 0.73 -19.87
CA GLU A 268 2.01 0.25 -21.06
C GLU A 268 1.32 0.68 -22.36
N GLU A 269 -0.02 0.69 -22.38
CA GLU A 269 -0.82 1.13 -23.53
C GLU A 269 -0.85 2.67 -23.70
N SER A 270 -0.33 3.43 -22.73
CA SER A 270 -0.41 4.90 -22.71
C SER A 270 1.00 5.54 -22.74
N PRO A 271 1.54 5.88 -23.92
CA PRO A 271 2.90 6.43 -24.04
C PRO A 271 3.15 7.74 -23.29
N SER A 272 2.10 8.48 -22.93
CA SER A 272 2.19 9.72 -22.16
C SER A 272 2.32 9.50 -20.65
N LEU A 273 2.14 8.27 -20.16
CA LEU A 273 2.25 7.94 -18.74
C LEU A 273 3.68 7.49 -18.39
N PRO A 274 4.25 7.95 -17.25
CA PRO A 274 5.56 7.49 -16.81
C PRO A 274 5.62 5.99 -16.50
N THR A 275 6.71 5.35 -16.94
CA THR A 275 7.03 3.98 -16.55
C THR A 275 7.34 3.93 -15.05
N GLY A 276 6.50 3.21 -14.28
CA GLY A 276 6.65 3.10 -12.82
C GLY A 276 5.52 3.72 -11.99
N ILE A 277 4.41 4.13 -12.61
CA ILE A 277 3.16 4.38 -11.89
C ILE A 277 2.77 3.13 -11.10
N SER A 278 2.45 3.32 -9.82
CA SER A 278 2.06 2.25 -8.91
C SER A 278 0.82 2.65 -8.12
N LEU A 279 0.23 1.71 -7.39
CA LEU A 279 -0.89 2.02 -6.48
C LEU A 279 -0.53 3.06 -5.42
N HIS A 280 0.77 3.22 -5.10
CA HIS A 280 1.23 4.24 -4.17
C HIS A 280 1.31 5.63 -4.81
N SER A 281 1.45 5.69 -6.14
CA SER A 281 1.44 6.94 -6.91
C SER A 281 0.12 7.70 -6.74
N MET A 282 -1.01 6.99 -6.61
CA MET A 282 -2.33 7.60 -6.36
C MET A 282 -2.35 8.34 -5.03
N ARG A 283 -1.95 7.65 -3.96
CA ARG A 283 -1.91 8.25 -2.62
C ARG A 283 -0.95 9.44 -2.60
N ARG A 284 0.20 9.30 -3.24
CA ARG A 284 1.21 10.35 -3.25
C ARG A 284 0.79 11.57 -4.06
N GLY A 285 0.20 11.34 -5.23
CA GLY A 285 -0.40 12.37 -6.07
C GLY A 285 -1.52 13.12 -5.36
N GLY A 286 -2.43 12.39 -4.73
CA GLY A 286 -3.50 12.95 -3.92
C GLY A 286 -3.01 13.84 -2.78
N CYS A 287 -1.98 13.41 -2.05
CA CYS A 287 -1.35 14.22 -1.00
C CYS A 287 -0.78 15.52 -1.56
N PHE A 288 -0.08 15.44 -2.71
CA PHE A 288 0.51 16.60 -3.36
C PHE A 288 -0.58 17.57 -3.84
N TYR A 289 -1.58 17.05 -4.55
CA TYR A 289 -2.71 17.81 -5.05
C TYR A 289 -3.45 18.54 -3.93
N ARG A 290 -3.79 17.84 -2.83
CA ARG A 290 -4.47 18.43 -1.67
C ARG A 290 -3.72 19.61 -1.07
N VAL A 291 -2.39 19.62 -1.11
CA VAL A 291 -1.60 20.68 -0.49
C VAL A 291 -1.31 21.83 -1.46
N PHE A 292 -1.01 21.51 -2.71
CA PHE A 292 -0.43 22.49 -3.64
C PHE A 292 -1.38 22.92 -4.76
N GLU A 293 -2.32 22.07 -5.17
CA GLU A 293 -3.06 22.26 -6.43
C GLU A 293 -4.57 22.40 -6.25
N SER A 294 -5.17 21.73 -5.25
CA SER A 294 -6.62 21.73 -5.01
C SER A 294 -7.16 23.17 -4.83
N PRO A 295 -8.10 23.61 -5.68
CA PRO A 295 -8.79 24.89 -5.52
C PRO A 295 -9.88 24.85 -4.44
N GLU A 296 -10.61 23.75 -4.31
CA GLU A 296 -11.81 23.66 -3.46
C GLU A 296 -11.51 23.17 -2.04
N GLY A 297 -10.44 22.39 -1.86
CA GLY A 297 -10.15 21.68 -0.61
C GLY A 297 -8.66 21.57 -0.32
N ARG A 298 -7.96 22.71 -0.35
CA ARG A 298 -6.54 22.79 -0.02
C ARG A 298 -6.29 22.52 1.46
N PHE A 299 -5.36 21.64 1.75
CA PHE A 299 -4.93 21.29 3.10
C PHE A 299 -3.63 21.98 3.47
N ASN A 300 -3.55 22.44 4.71
CA ASN A 300 -2.26 22.64 5.36
C ASN A 300 -1.63 21.29 5.77
N PHE A 301 -0.36 21.29 6.17
CA PHE A 301 0.33 20.03 6.53
C PHE A 301 -0.30 19.29 7.71
N ARG A 302 -0.88 20.00 8.69
CA ARG A 302 -1.55 19.38 9.83
C ARG A 302 -2.82 18.66 9.39
N GLU A 303 -3.62 19.29 8.53
CA GLU A 303 -4.82 18.69 7.95
C GLU A 303 -4.47 17.47 7.11
N LEU A 304 -3.45 17.56 6.26
CA LEU A 304 -3.00 16.39 5.48
C LEU A 304 -2.55 15.24 6.39
N MET A 305 -1.78 15.52 7.45
CA MET A 305 -1.35 14.50 8.41
C MET A 305 -2.53 13.85 9.13
N ALA A 306 -3.52 14.64 9.56
CA ALA A 306 -4.74 14.13 10.19
C ALA A 306 -5.56 13.29 9.20
N TRP A 307 -5.72 13.76 7.97
CA TRP A 307 -6.41 13.06 6.90
C TRP A 307 -5.74 11.71 6.58
N CYS A 308 -4.42 11.71 6.43
CA CYS A 308 -3.63 10.51 6.10
C CYS A 308 -3.30 9.61 7.31
N ARG A 309 -3.67 10.03 8.53
CA ARG A 309 -3.35 9.36 9.80
C ARG A 309 -1.85 9.14 10.01
N TRP A 310 -1.05 10.16 9.72
CA TRP A 310 0.39 10.15 9.95
C TRP A 310 0.72 10.66 11.35
N GLY A 311 1.49 9.88 12.11
CA GLY A 311 1.94 10.25 13.46
C GLY A 311 3.22 11.09 13.46
N ASP A 312 3.89 11.25 12.32
CA ASP A 312 5.16 11.95 12.19
C ASP A 312 5.22 12.82 10.94
N ALA A 313 5.82 14.01 11.09
CA ALA A 313 5.97 14.98 10.00
C ALA A 313 6.94 14.49 8.92
N LYS A 314 7.90 13.63 9.27
CA LYS A 314 8.86 13.04 8.33
C LYS A 314 8.12 12.32 7.21
N THR A 315 7.16 11.46 7.54
CA THR A 315 6.34 10.76 6.53
C THR A 315 5.59 11.76 5.65
N CYS A 316 5.02 12.82 6.22
CA CYS A 316 4.33 13.84 5.44
C CYS A 316 5.27 14.52 4.43
N CYS A 317 6.42 15.01 4.89
CA CYS A 317 7.44 15.60 4.03
C CYS A 317 7.93 14.60 2.98
N GLU A 318 8.10 13.32 3.31
CA GLU A 318 8.56 12.33 2.35
C GLU A 318 7.59 12.12 1.18
N TYR A 319 6.28 12.32 1.39
CA TYR A 319 5.27 12.26 0.34
C TYR A 319 5.27 13.52 -0.54
N LEU A 320 5.40 14.69 0.08
CA LEU A 320 5.33 16.00 -0.60
C LEU A 320 6.63 16.40 -1.29
N VAL A 321 7.78 15.97 -0.76
CA VAL A 321 9.09 16.22 -1.36
C VAL A 321 9.25 15.29 -2.56
N THR A 322 8.87 15.81 -3.71
CA THR A 322 9.21 15.24 -5.02
C THR A 322 10.67 15.57 -5.28
N LYS A 323 11.44 14.58 -5.75
CA LYS A 323 12.81 14.82 -6.19
C LYS A 323 12.66 15.59 -7.51
N ASN A 324 12.55 16.92 -7.45
CA ASN A 324 12.39 17.76 -8.64
C ASN A 324 13.46 18.86 -8.66
N MET A 325 14.15 18.92 -9.80
CA MET A 325 14.95 20.01 -10.37
C MET A 325 16.16 20.57 -9.59
N SER A 326 16.37 20.25 -8.32
CA SER A 326 17.46 20.88 -7.52
C SER A 326 18.88 20.43 -7.90
N ASP A 327 19.06 19.39 -8.72
CA ASP A 327 20.40 19.09 -9.23
C ASP A 327 20.83 20.07 -10.32
N ALA A 328 19.89 20.83 -10.91
CA ALA A 328 20.17 21.85 -11.92
C ALA A 328 20.36 23.27 -11.34
N ILE A 329 19.94 23.50 -10.09
CA ILE A 329 20.06 24.79 -9.41
C ILE A 329 20.73 24.54 -8.06
N ASP A 330 22.02 24.86 -7.95
CA ASP A 330 22.69 24.92 -6.65
C ASP A 330 22.21 26.18 -5.92
N PRO A 331 21.46 26.06 -4.81
CA PRO A 331 20.99 27.21 -4.05
C PRO A 331 22.13 27.98 -3.35
N ARG A 332 23.39 27.50 -3.42
CA ARG A 332 24.58 28.24 -3.00
C ARG A 332 25.17 29.12 -4.11
N LEU A 333 24.70 28.95 -5.34
CA LEU A 333 25.08 29.75 -6.50
C LEU A 333 24.01 30.78 -6.88
N LEU A 334 22.96 30.91 -6.06
CA LEU A 334 21.99 32.00 -6.03
C LEU A 334 22.26 32.86 -4.79
#